data_AF-A0AAE3MA21-F1
#
_entry.id   AF-A0AAE3MA21-F1
#
_cell.length_a   1.000
_cell.length_b   1.000
_cell.length_c   1.000
_cell.angle_alpha   90.00
_cell.angle_beta   90.00
_cell.angle_gamma   90.00
#
_symmetry.space_group_name_H-M   'P 1'
#
loop_
_entity.id
_entity.type
_entity.pdbx_description
1 polymer ?
#
loop_
_entity_poly.entity_id
_entity_poly.type
_entity_poly.pdbx_seq_one_letter_code
_entity_poly.pdbx_strand_id
1 'polypeptide(L)'
;MDNNQTVEKLKKMRIGAMADLHLQHIKNNTLNDITPDEYITLLTEHEWENRENLKISRLLKIAGFRQKADLADVNYSAARNLDKNMFSRLATLDFMKQNENIIITGASGVGKSYIAQALGNQACLMGKKVLYSNTARLFTRFKLSKTDGTYIKELNKLQKVNLLILDDFGLQAFDNQSREILMDIIDDRYNKA
;
A
#
# COMPACT_ATOMS: atom_id res chain seq x y z
N MET A 1 -22.53 19.39 32.86
CA MET A 1 -21.35 19.49 31.97
C MET A 1 -21.85 19.39 30.55
N ASP A 2 -21.42 20.29 29.68
CA ASP A 2 -21.97 20.44 28.34
C ASP A 2 -21.36 19.37 27.41
N ASN A 3 -21.97 18.18 27.36
CA ASN A 3 -21.49 17.02 26.59
C ASN A 3 -21.20 17.35 25.12
N ASN A 4 -21.89 18.36 24.59
CA ASN A 4 -21.69 18.87 23.24
C ASN A 4 -20.30 19.54 23.09
N GLN A 5 -19.80 20.23 24.12
CA GLN A 5 -18.48 20.86 24.12
C GLN A 5 -17.35 19.81 24.07
N THR A 6 -17.52 18.66 24.73
CA THR A 6 -16.52 17.59 24.70
C THR A 6 -16.40 17.01 23.29
N VAL A 7 -17.52 16.70 22.64
CA VAL A 7 -17.55 16.20 21.25
C VAL A 7 -16.92 17.20 20.28
N GLU A 8 -17.23 18.49 20.42
CA GLU A 8 -16.61 19.53 19.58
C GLU A 8 -15.09 19.62 19.79
N LYS A 9 -14.62 19.54 21.04
CA LYS A 9 -13.18 19.54 21.35
C LYS A 9 -12.47 18.33 20.73
N LEU A 10 -13.04 17.13 20.87
CA LEU A 10 -12.50 15.91 20.26
C LEU A 10 -12.39 16.02 18.73
N LYS A 11 -13.40 16.59 18.08
CA LYS A 11 -13.36 16.87 16.62
C LYS A 11 -12.29 17.89 16.27
N LYS A 12 -12.13 18.98 17.04
CA LYS A 12 -11.06 19.97 16.85
C LYS A 12 -9.65 19.39 17.04
N MET A 13 -9.51 18.39 17.92
CA MET A 13 -8.27 17.64 18.13
C MET A 13 -8.00 16.58 17.04
N ARG A 14 -8.86 16.46 16.02
CA ARG A 14 -8.78 15.45 14.95
C ARG A 14 -8.89 14.02 15.46
N ILE A 15 -9.72 13.80 16.48
CA ILE A 15 -10.04 12.48 17.06
C ILE A 15 -11.53 12.22 16.82
N GLY A 16 -11.91 12.20 15.54
CA GLY A 16 -13.31 12.26 15.11
C GLY A 16 -14.08 10.97 15.38
N ALA A 17 -13.46 9.80 15.21
CA ALA A 17 -14.13 8.53 15.40
C ALA A 17 -14.39 8.26 16.90
N MET A 18 -13.47 8.70 17.77
CA MET A 18 -13.73 8.76 19.22
C MET A 18 -14.91 9.67 19.55
N ALA A 19 -14.95 10.87 18.96
CA ALA A 19 -16.01 11.85 19.21
C ALA A 19 -17.39 11.31 18.81
N ASP A 20 -17.47 10.62 17.67
CA ASP A 20 -18.70 10.06 17.14
C ASP A 20 -19.16 8.85 17.98
N LEU A 21 -18.24 7.97 18.39
CA LEU A 21 -18.57 6.85 19.29
C LEU A 21 -19.02 7.35 20.68
N HIS A 22 -18.34 8.35 21.22
CA HIS A 22 -18.72 8.98 22.48
C HIS A 22 -20.14 9.56 22.41
N LEU A 23 -20.46 10.28 21.33
CA LEU A 23 -21.79 10.83 21.10
C LEU A 23 -22.87 9.73 20.98
N GLN A 24 -22.56 8.59 20.35
CA GLN A 24 -23.48 7.45 20.24
C GLN A 24 -23.79 6.83 21.62
N HIS A 25 -22.78 6.60 22.46
CA HIS A 25 -22.97 6.07 23.81
C HIS A 25 -23.81 7.00 24.70
N ILE A 26 -23.60 8.31 24.60
CA ILE A 26 -24.42 9.30 25.31
C ILE A 26 -25.88 9.26 24.84
N LYS A 27 -26.12 9.20 23.52
CA LYS A 27 -27.48 9.15 22.95
C LYS A 27 -28.23 7.89 23.33
N ASN A 28 -27.53 6.75 23.37
CA ASN A 28 -28.14 5.44 23.62
C ASN A 28 -28.21 5.07 25.11
N ASN A 29 -27.65 5.91 25.99
CA ASN A 29 -27.58 5.68 27.44
C ASN A 29 -26.99 4.32 27.83
N THR A 30 -25.95 3.89 27.09
CA THR A 30 -25.33 2.55 27.20
C THR A 30 -24.12 2.50 28.15
N LEU A 31 -24.04 3.43 29.10
CA LEU A 31 -22.88 3.56 30.00
C LEU A 31 -23.06 2.88 31.37
N ASN A 32 -24.18 2.18 31.60
CA ASN A 32 -24.58 1.77 32.95
C ASN A 32 -23.72 0.68 33.59
N ASP A 33 -22.95 -0.09 32.80
CA ASP A 33 -22.13 -1.23 33.27
C ASP A 33 -20.66 -1.18 32.80
N ILE A 34 -20.18 -0.02 32.34
CA ILE A 34 -18.80 0.14 31.83
C ILE A 34 -18.02 1.04 32.79
N THR A 35 -16.87 0.58 33.26
CA THR A 35 -15.98 1.41 34.08
C THR A 35 -15.39 2.56 33.26
N PRO A 36 -14.98 3.68 33.89
CA PRO A 36 -14.35 4.78 33.17
C PRO A 36 -13.12 4.36 32.34
N ASP A 37 -12.36 3.38 32.83
CA ASP A 37 -11.15 2.88 32.17
C ASP A 37 -11.49 2.03 30.92
N GLU A 38 -12.46 1.11 31.04
CA GLU A 38 -12.98 0.34 29.89
C GLU A 38 -13.57 1.26 28.82
N TYR A 39 -14.25 2.33 29.25
CA TYR A 39 -14.83 3.28 28.31
C TYR A 39 -13.77 4.06 27.53
N ILE A 40 -12.72 4.55 28.22
CA ILE A 40 -11.60 5.22 27.55
C ILE A 40 -10.90 4.24 26.61
N THR A 41 -10.67 3.00 27.05
CA THR A 41 -10.05 1.96 26.22
C THR A 41 -10.83 1.76 24.92
N LEU A 42 -12.14 1.49 25.01
CA LEU A 42 -13.03 1.33 23.86
C LEU A 42 -12.98 2.53 22.89
N LEU A 43 -13.04 3.75 23.43
CA LEU A 43 -12.98 4.97 22.65
C LEU A 43 -11.66 5.15 21.92
N THR A 44 -10.55 4.85 22.60
CA THR A 44 -9.20 4.96 22.02
C THR A 44 -8.92 3.89 20.97
N GLU A 45 -9.37 2.65 21.20
CA GLU A 45 -9.28 1.56 20.23
C GLU A 45 -10.03 1.89 18.94
N HIS A 46 -11.28 2.37 19.05
CA HIS A 46 -12.07 2.74 17.89
C HIS A 46 -11.43 3.86 17.04
N GLU A 47 -10.84 4.87 17.68
CA GLU A 47 -10.09 5.89 16.95
C GLU A 47 -8.82 5.32 16.31
N TRP A 48 -8.10 4.46 17.04
CA TRP A 48 -6.87 3.83 16.54
C TRP A 48 -7.14 2.99 15.29
N GLU A 49 -8.15 2.12 15.35
CA GLU A 49 -8.59 1.31 14.21
C GLU A 49 -9.00 2.17 13.01
N ASN A 50 -9.79 3.22 13.25
CA ASN A 50 -10.17 4.15 12.19
C ASN A 50 -8.94 4.80 11.54
N ARG A 51 -7.92 5.20 12.32
CA ARG A 51 -6.69 5.77 11.79
C ARG A 51 -5.88 4.78 10.96
N GLU A 52 -5.72 3.55 11.43
CA GLU A 52 -5.02 2.51 10.68
C GLU A 52 -5.78 2.16 9.38
N ASN A 53 -7.10 2.07 9.42
CA ASN A 53 -7.94 1.83 8.24
C ASN A 53 -7.82 2.96 7.20
N LEU A 54 -7.84 4.23 7.63
CA LEU A 54 -7.64 5.38 6.75
C LEU A 54 -6.23 5.40 6.14
N LYS A 55 -5.21 5.05 6.93
CA LYS A 55 -3.83 4.93 6.47
C LYS A 55 -3.70 3.85 5.40
N ILE A 56 -4.22 2.65 5.64
CA ILE A 56 -4.25 1.55 4.68
C ILE A 56 -4.99 1.97 3.40
N SER A 57 -6.19 2.55 3.53
CA SER A 57 -6.99 3.02 2.39
C SER A 57 -6.23 4.03 1.52
N ARG A 58 -5.50 4.95 2.17
CA ARG A 58 -4.63 5.91 1.48
C ARG A 58 -3.46 5.21 0.77
N LEU A 59 -2.81 4.25 1.41
CA LEU A 59 -1.71 3.49 0.80
C LEU A 59 -2.17 2.71 -0.43
N LEU A 60 -3.32 2.03 -0.35
CA LEU A 60 -3.93 1.32 -1.48
C LEU A 60 -4.27 2.27 -2.64
N LYS A 61 -4.81 3.44 -2.34
CA LYS A 61 -5.09 4.46 -3.36
C LYS A 61 -3.82 4.97 -4.04
N ILE A 62 -2.76 5.22 -3.28
CA ILE A 62 -1.47 5.67 -3.81
C ILE A 62 -0.79 4.57 -4.65
N ALA A 63 -0.96 3.30 -4.26
CA ALA A 63 -0.36 2.17 -4.97
C ALA A 63 -0.84 2.06 -6.41
N GLY A 64 -2.07 2.49 -6.72
CA GLY A 64 -2.55 2.59 -8.09
C GLY A 64 -2.78 1.23 -8.77
N PHE A 65 -3.12 0.20 -7.99
CA PHE A 65 -3.42 -1.14 -8.51
C PHE A 65 -4.53 -1.09 -9.57
N ARG A 66 -4.36 -1.86 -10.64
CA ARG A 66 -5.32 -1.96 -11.75
C ARG A 66 -6.52 -2.81 -11.37
N GLN A 67 -6.34 -3.79 -10.50
CA GLN A 67 -7.39 -4.70 -10.05
C GLN A 67 -7.30 -4.94 -8.55
N LYS A 68 -8.42 -5.31 -7.93
CA LYS A 68 -8.44 -5.78 -6.55
C LYS A 68 -7.85 -7.18 -6.51
N ALA A 69 -6.60 -7.29 -6.05
CA ALA A 69 -5.91 -8.55 -5.92
C ALA A 69 -5.66 -8.83 -4.44
N ASP A 70 -6.10 -9.99 -3.97
CA ASP A 70 -5.92 -10.45 -2.60
C ASP A 70 -5.08 -11.74 -2.63
N LEU A 71 -4.27 -11.97 -1.60
CA LEU A 71 -3.54 -13.21 -1.42
C LEU A 71 -4.49 -14.39 -1.18
N ALA A 72 -5.63 -14.15 -0.53
CA ALA A 72 -6.62 -15.18 -0.22
C ALA A 72 -7.25 -15.80 -1.48
N ASP A 73 -7.38 -15.00 -2.54
CA ASP A 73 -8.01 -15.37 -3.81
C ASP A 73 -7.02 -15.98 -4.82
N VAL A 74 -5.76 -16.17 -4.43
CA VAL A 74 -4.74 -16.77 -5.30
C VAL A 74 -5.06 -18.25 -5.52
N ASN A 75 -5.32 -18.61 -6.78
CA ASN A 75 -5.50 -20.01 -7.17
C ASN A 75 -4.15 -20.75 -7.20
N TYR A 76 -4.01 -21.81 -6.39
CA TYR A 76 -2.85 -22.71 -6.31
C TYR A 76 -3.09 -24.06 -7.00
N SER A 77 -4.00 -24.14 -7.98
CA SER A 77 -4.25 -25.37 -8.72
C SER A 77 -2.97 -25.92 -9.35
N ALA A 78 -2.87 -27.25 -9.41
CA ALA A 78 -1.70 -27.93 -9.97
C ALA A 78 -1.39 -27.49 -11.41
N ALA A 79 -2.41 -27.12 -12.19
CA ALA A 79 -2.26 -26.61 -13.56
C ALA A 79 -1.50 -25.26 -13.63
N ARG A 80 -1.48 -24.47 -12.54
CA ARG A 80 -0.76 -23.20 -12.48
C ARG A 80 0.73 -23.37 -12.16
N ASN A 81 1.13 -24.55 -11.69
CA ASN A 81 2.49 -24.86 -11.25
C ASN A 81 3.08 -23.80 -10.29
N LEU A 82 2.23 -23.24 -9.43
CA LEU A 82 2.62 -22.24 -8.43
C LEU A 82 2.86 -22.95 -7.10
N ASP A 83 4.11 -22.96 -6.64
CA ASP A 83 4.44 -23.51 -5.32
C ASP A 83 3.83 -22.65 -4.21
N LYS A 84 2.82 -23.21 -3.53
CA LYS A 84 2.13 -22.58 -2.41
C LYS A 84 3.09 -22.22 -1.27
N ASN A 85 4.07 -23.08 -0.97
CA ASN A 85 5.01 -22.83 0.13
C ASN A 85 5.96 -21.68 -0.21
N MET A 86 6.45 -21.62 -1.45
CA MET A 86 7.22 -20.47 -1.93
C MET A 86 6.41 -19.18 -1.86
N PHE A 87 5.16 -19.20 -2.36
CA PHE A 87 4.36 -17.99 -2.39
C PHE A 87 3.92 -17.52 -1.00
N SER A 88 3.60 -18.44 -0.07
CA SER A 88 3.36 -18.10 1.33
C SER A 88 4.58 -17.48 2.00
N ARG A 89 5.81 -17.90 1.65
CA ARG A 89 7.03 -17.21 2.11
C ARG A 89 7.12 -15.80 1.54
N LEU A 90 6.81 -15.58 0.26
CA LEU A 90 6.78 -14.23 -0.31
C LEU A 90 5.72 -13.34 0.34
N ALA A 91 4.58 -13.90 0.74
CA ALA A 91 3.50 -13.19 1.44
C ALA A 91 3.89 -12.66 2.82
N THR A 92 4.96 -13.18 3.45
CA THR A 92 5.55 -12.60 4.68
C THR A 92 6.22 -11.24 4.43
N LEU A 93 6.50 -10.94 3.17
CA LEU A 93 7.25 -9.76 2.72
C LEU A 93 8.68 -9.69 3.23
N ASP A 94 9.26 -10.81 3.69
CA ASP A 94 10.63 -10.82 4.21
C ASP A 94 11.67 -10.44 3.15
N PHE A 95 11.40 -10.70 1.86
CA PHE A 95 12.23 -10.23 0.75
C PHE A 95 12.41 -8.70 0.76
N MET A 96 11.41 -7.93 1.22
CA MET A 96 11.52 -6.48 1.34
C MET A 96 12.46 -6.06 2.46
N LYS A 97 12.59 -6.87 3.53
CA LYS A 97 13.53 -6.61 4.62
C LYS A 97 14.96 -6.98 4.22
N GLN A 98 15.09 -7.97 3.34
CA GLN A 98 16.36 -8.47 2.83
C GLN A 98 16.84 -7.70 1.58
N ASN A 99 16.10 -6.67 1.15
CA ASN A 99 16.39 -5.88 -0.05
C ASN A 99 16.49 -6.73 -1.33
N GLU A 100 15.71 -7.81 -1.41
CA GLU A 100 15.68 -8.72 -2.55
C GLU A 100 14.65 -8.29 -3.59
N ASN A 101 14.98 -8.52 -4.87
CA ASN A 101 14.07 -8.28 -5.99
C ASN A 101 13.33 -9.57 -6.37
N ILE A 102 12.04 -9.45 -6.68
CA ILE A 102 11.24 -10.56 -7.20
C ILE A 102 11.03 -10.37 -8.70
N ILE A 103 11.37 -11.38 -9.48
CA ILE A 103 11.01 -11.47 -10.89
C ILE A 103 9.98 -12.58 -11.07
N ILE A 104 8.80 -12.22 -11.57
CA ILE A 104 7.72 -13.18 -11.84
C ILE A 104 7.71 -13.47 -13.34
N THR A 105 7.99 -14.72 -13.72
CA THR A 105 8.03 -15.18 -15.12
C THR A 105 6.90 -16.16 -15.42
N GLY A 106 6.61 -16.38 -16.70
CA GLY A 106 5.56 -17.30 -17.17
C GLY A 106 4.79 -16.77 -18.38
N ALA A 107 3.94 -17.61 -18.97
CA ALA A 107 3.14 -17.25 -20.15
C ALA A 107 2.19 -16.06 -19.88
N SER A 108 1.73 -15.38 -20.93
CA SER A 108 0.69 -14.35 -20.79
C SER A 108 -0.61 -14.97 -20.24
N GLY A 109 -1.39 -14.18 -19.48
CA GLY A 109 -2.69 -14.63 -18.95
C GLY A 109 -2.66 -15.51 -17.69
N VAL A 110 -1.51 -15.99 -17.22
CA VAL A 110 -1.43 -16.88 -16.02
C VAL A 110 -1.57 -16.15 -14.67
N GLY A 111 -1.85 -14.84 -14.71
CA GLY A 111 -2.07 -14.01 -13.52
C GLY A 111 -0.79 -13.48 -12.84
N LYS A 112 0.31 -13.30 -13.57
CA LYS A 112 1.55 -12.68 -13.03
C LYS A 112 1.27 -11.29 -12.42
N SER A 113 0.56 -10.45 -13.16
CA SER A 113 0.12 -9.13 -12.71
C SER A 113 -0.80 -9.19 -11.49
N TYR A 114 -1.58 -10.27 -11.33
CA TYR A 114 -2.40 -10.51 -10.16
C TYR A 114 -1.55 -10.81 -8.93
N ILE A 115 -0.62 -11.76 -9.06
CA ILE A 115 0.30 -12.17 -8.00
C ILE A 115 1.12 -10.96 -7.50
N ALA A 116 1.66 -10.16 -8.42
CA ALA A 116 2.41 -8.95 -8.08
C ALA A 116 1.56 -7.95 -7.29
N GLN A 117 0.33 -7.70 -7.74
CA GLN A 117 -0.60 -6.79 -7.06
C GLN A 117 -1.10 -7.33 -5.72
N ALA A 118 -1.25 -8.66 -5.57
CA ALA A 118 -1.63 -9.28 -4.30
C ALA A 118 -0.52 -9.11 -3.25
N LEU A 119 0.74 -9.32 -3.63
CA LEU A 119 1.89 -9.01 -2.77
C LEU A 119 1.96 -7.51 -2.42
N GLY A 120 1.69 -6.64 -3.40
CA GLY A 120 1.59 -5.20 -3.18
C GLY A 120 0.46 -4.82 -2.22
N ASN A 121 -0.71 -5.44 -2.34
CA ASN A 121 -1.84 -5.22 -1.45
C ASN A 121 -1.45 -5.63 -0.02
N GLN A 122 -0.86 -6.81 0.16
CA GLN A 122 -0.35 -7.25 1.46
C GLN A 122 0.67 -6.26 2.05
N ALA A 123 1.57 -5.72 1.24
CA ALA A 123 2.50 -4.69 1.68
C ALA A 123 1.80 -3.41 2.16
N CYS A 124 0.75 -2.97 1.47
CA CYS A 124 -0.09 -1.85 1.92
C CYS A 124 -0.79 -2.14 3.26
N LEU A 125 -1.32 -3.36 3.44
CA LEU A 125 -1.94 -3.81 4.70
C LEU A 125 -0.93 -3.81 5.85
N MET A 126 0.34 -4.16 5.58
CA MET A 126 1.45 -4.05 6.54
C MET A 126 2.02 -2.62 6.66
N GLY A 127 1.29 -1.60 6.19
CA GLY A 127 1.65 -0.20 6.33
C GLY A 127 2.79 0.28 5.43
N LYS A 128 3.18 -0.50 4.42
CA LYS A 128 4.25 -0.14 3.46
C LYS A 128 3.67 0.65 2.29
N LYS A 129 4.44 1.61 1.80
CA LYS A 129 4.09 2.37 0.60
C LYS A 129 4.48 1.60 -0.64
N VAL A 130 3.51 1.32 -1.49
CA VAL A 130 3.69 0.59 -2.76
C VAL A 130 3.40 1.53 -3.92
N LEU A 131 4.00 1.26 -5.07
CA LEU A 131 3.62 1.86 -6.35
C LEU A 131 3.60 0.76 -7.42
N TYR A 132 2.44 0.57 -8.03
CA TYR A 132 2.27 -0.27 -9.22
C TYR A 132 2.24 0.62 -10.46
N SER A 133 2.99 0.23 -11.49
CA SER A 133 2.91 0.85 -12.79
C SER A 133 3.18 -0.16 -13.89
N ASN A 134 2.48 -0.02 -15.00
CA ASN A 134 2.94 -0.60 -16.26
C ASN A 134 4.28 0.05 -16.63
N THR A 135 5.25 -0.77 -17.03
CA THR A 135 6.63 -0.35 -17.27
C THR A 135 6.75 0.67 -18.41
N ALA A 136 6.07 0.42 -19.54
CA ALA A 136 6.08 1.35 -20.68
C ALA A 136 5.50 2.72 -20.30
N ARG A 137 4.38 2.76 -19.59
CA ARG A 137 3.78 4.02 -19.11
C ARG A 137 4.69 4.77 -18.15
N LEU A 138 5.40 4.06 -17.27
CA LEU A 138 6.36 4.66 -16.36
C LEU A 138 7.48 5.36 -17.14
N PHE A 139 8.09 4.67 -18.11
CA PHE A 139 9.16 5.25 -18.91
C PHE A 139 8.71 6.41 -19.77
N THR A 140 7.52 6.37 -20.36
CA THR A 140 6.95 7.53 -21.06
C THR A 140 6.84 8.74 -20.12
N ARG A 141 6.37 8.54 -18.88
CA ARG A 141 6.30 9.63 -17.88
C ARG A 141 7.69 10.18 -17.55
N PHE A 142 8.68 9.32 -17.37
CA PHE A 142 10.06 9.76 -17.10
C PHE A 142 10.69 10.50 -18.28
N LYS A 143 10.47 10.06 -19.51
CA LYS A 143 10.93 10.75 -20.72
C LYS A 143 10.34 12.17 -20.83
N LEU A 144 9.04 12.31 -20.60
CA LEU A 144 8.40 13.63 -20.53
C LEU A 144 8.98 14.49 -19.40
N SER A 145 9.25 13.89 -18.24
CA SER A 145 9.82 14.62 -17.10
C SER A 145 11.25 15.16 -17.33
N LYS A 146 12.00 14.57 -18.28
CA LYS A 146 13.30 15.13 -18.73
C LYS A 146 13.09 16.42 -19.52
N THR A 147 12.01 16.51 -20.31
CA THR A 147 11.72 17.70 -21.14
C THR A 147 11.15 18.87 -20.35
N ASP A 148 10.40 18.61 -19.28
CA ASP A 148 9.77 19.64 -18.45
C ASP A 148 10.56 20.01 -17.17
N GLY A 149 11.75 19.40 -16.99
CA GLY A 149 12.64 19.65 -15.85
C GLY A 149 12.18 19.03 -14.53
N THR A 150 11.21 18.11 -14.53
CA THR A 150 10.69 17.46 -13.31
C THR A 150 11.29 16.08 -13.01
N TYR A 151 12.25 15.61 -13.81
CA TYR A 151 12.89 14.29 -13.69
C TYR A 151 13.33 13.90 -12.27
N ILE A 152 14.11 14.77 -11.61
CA ILE A 152 14.60 14.52 -10.24
C ILE A 152 13.44 14.45 -9.23
N LYS A 153 12.36 15.22 -9.45
CA LYS A 153 11.17 15.15 -8.59
C LYS A 153 10.46 13.80 -8.74
N GLU A 154 10.40 13.24 -9.94
CA GLU A 154 9.83 11.90 -10.19
C GLU A 154 10.69 10.79 -9.58
N LEU A 155 12.02 10.86 -9.70
CA LEU A 155 12.93 9.93 -9.01
C LEU A 155 12.74 9.98 -7.49
N ASN A 156 12.73 11.19 -6.91
CA ASN A 156 12.49 11.38 -5.48
C ASN A 156 11.13 10.85 -5.00
N LYS A 157 10.11 10.79 -5.87
CA LYS A 157 8.82 10.14 -5.54
C LYS A 157 8.98 8.64 -5.44
N LEU A 158 9.73 8.02 -6.36
CA LEU A 158 10.02 6.58 -6.32
C LEU A 158 10.88 6.20 -5.11
N GLN A 159 11.83 7.03 -4.70
CA GLN A 159 12.62 6.77 -3.48
C GLN A 159 11.76 6.56 -2.23
N LYS A 160 10.64 7.30 -2.11
CA LYS A 160 9.77 7.23 -0.95
C LYS A 160 8.91 5.96 -0.91
N VAL A 161 8.91 5.17 -1.98
CA VAL A 161 8.11 3.95 -2.12
C VAL A 161 8.92 2.76 -1.62
N ASN A 162 8.35 1.98 -0.69
CA ASN A 162 8.99 0.78 -0.17
C ASN A 162 9.03 -0.34 -1.21
N LEU A 163 7.94 -0.55 -1.97
CA LEU A 163 7.86 -1.57 -3.02
C LEU A 163 7.42 -0.95 -4.35
N LEU A 164 8.29 -1.04 -5.37
CA LEU A 164 7.98 -0.65 -6.74
C LEU A 164 7.65 -1.92 -7.54
N ILE A 165 6.44 -1.98 -8.10
CA ILE A 165 5.98 -3.07 -8.97
C ILE A 165 5.96 -2.57 -10.41
N LEU A 166 6.79 -3.18 -11.24
CA LEU A 166 6.86 -2.93 -12.67
C LEU A 166 6.15 -4.05 -13.43
N ASP A 167 4.95 -3.77 -13.94
CA ASP A 167 4.17 -4.73 -14.71
C ASP A 167 4.51 -4.65 -16.19
N ASP A 168 4.26 -5.74 -16.93
CA ASP A 168 4.59 -5.87 -18.36
C ASP A 168 6.08 -5.60 -18.67
N PHE A 169 6.95 -5.93 -17.72
CA PHE A 169 8.39 -5.75 -17.85
C PHE A 169 8.94 -6.60 -19.00
N GLY A 170 9.62 -5.96 -19.95
CA GLY A 170 10.22 -6.64 -21.10
C GLY A 170 9.26 -7.05 -22.22
N LEU A 171 7.98 -6.65 -22.20
CA LEU A 171 7.08 -6.84 -23.35
C LEU A 171 7.48 -5.99 -24.57
N GLN A 172 8.14 -4.85 -24.34
CA GLN A 172 8.70 -4.00 -25.37
C GLN A 172 10.21 -3.91 -25.18
N ALA A 173 10.96 -3.88 -26.28
CA ALA A 173 12.39 -3.67 -26.23
C ALA A 173 12.70 -2.28 -25.65
N PHE A 174 13.63 -2.22 -24.69
CA PHE A 174 14.06 -0.95 -24.12
C PHE A 174 15.00 -0.23 -25.08
N ASP A 175 14.64 1.00 -25.46
CA ASP A 175 15.55 1.95 -26.09
C ASP A 175 16.59 2.48 -25.10
N ASN A 176 17.62 3.16 -25.61
CA ASN A 176 18.73 3.65 -24.78
C ASN A 176 18.25 4.54 -23.62
N GLN A 177 17.30 5.44 -23.88
CA GLN A 177 16.73 6.30 -22.85
C GLN A 177 16.00 5.51 -21.75
N SER A 178 15.22 4.48 -22.10
CA SER A 178 14.52 3.66 -21.11
C SER A 178 15.50 2.84 -20.26
N ARG A 179 16.62 2.40 -20.85
CA ARG A 179 17.69 1.70 -20.11
C ARG A 179 18.36 2.64 -19.11
N GLU A 180 18.71 3.86 -19.52
CA GLU A 180 19.26 4.87 -18.60
C GLU A 180 18.28 5.17 -17.45
N ILE A 181 17.00 5.39 -17.76
CA ILE A 181 15.97 5.63 -16.75
C ILE A 181 15.86 4.45 -15.79
N LEU A 182 15.90 3.21 -16.29
CA LEU A 182 15.83 2.03 -15.45
C LEU A 182 17.06 1.94 -14.52
N MET A 183 18.26 2.21 -15.04
CA MET A 183 19.49 2.24 -14.23
C MET A 183 19.40 3.33 -13.15
N ASP A 184 18.98 4.54 -13.49
CA ASP A 184 18.78 5.62 -12.52
C ASP A 184 17.82 5.20 -11.40
N ILE A 185 16.70 4.55 -11.76
CA ILE A 185 15.71 4.06 -10.78
C ILE A 185 16.32 2.97 -9.88
N ILE A 186 17.12 2.05 -10.43
CA ILE A 186 17.75 0.96 -9.67
C ILE A 186 18.81 1.53 -8.73
N ASP A 187 19.74 2.33 -9.24
CA ASP A 187 20.86 2.90 -8.47
C ASP A 187 20.36 3.76 -7.31
N ASP A 188 19.37 4.61 -7.57
CA ASP A 188 18.80 5.52 -6.59
C ASP A 188 18.05 4.78 -5.47
N ARG A 189 17.51 3.59 -5.76
CA ARG A 189 16.85 2.73 -4.78
C ARG A 189 17.82 1.82 -4.04
N TYR A 190 18.88 1.34 -4.69
CA TYR A 190 19.90 0.47 -4.06
C TYR A 190 20.76 1.24 -3.05
N ASN A 191 21.14 2.49 -3.35
CA ASN A 191 22.05 3.29 -2.52
C ASN A 191 21.47 3.76 -1.17
N LYS A 192 20.23 3.41 -0.83
CA LYS A 192 19.56 3.76 0.44
C LYS A 192 18.97 2.56 1.19
N ALA A 193 19.13 1.35 0.64
CA ALA A 193 18.57 0.13 1.19
C ALA A 193 19.46 -0.46 2.30
#